data_AF-A0A8B6HCX8-F1
#
_entry.id   AF-A0A8B6HCX8-F1
#
_cell.length_a   1.000
_cell.length_b   1.000
_cell.length_c   1.000
_cell.angle_alpha   90.00
_cell.angle_beta   90.00
_cell.angle_gamma   90.00
#
_symmetry.space_group_name_H-M   'P 1'
#
loop_
_entity.id
_entity.type
_entity.pdbx_description
1 polymer ?
#
loop_
_entity_poly.entity_id
_entity_poly.type
_entity_poly.pdbx_seq_one_letter_code
_entity_poly.pdbx_strand_id
1 'polypeptide(L)'
;MGKSKAEIQKAYRERKKQKEGEAYLKKERERVKGYYVPIEEKPQRKANERRKKVREWVRQHRLKKKNLTKTVANNLEQTKTVANNLEQCSEISSSSDVTSTVNIVTEQLIVKLPSLATKKRTRTRVNRANAKHRRTIADLTDKNELLNRKIRTVSKRYQRLINREKKTQTIIRNPTTSSSSRNSPSTSTSIALTPRKRTIQEIREEGLTPHKVPKKIQEKLLFCKCYNRRDRGCLEIKWVEGKTRFEENC
;
A
#
# COMPACT_ATOMS: atom_id res chain seq x y z
N MET A 1 -15.58 1.69 -3.26
CA MET A 1 -14.12 1.49 -3.40
C MET A 1 -13.90 0.56 -4.58
N GLY A 2 -13.27 1.04 -5.66
CA GLY A 2 -13.00 0.21 -6.83
C GLY A 2 -11.98 -0.89 -6.53
N LYS A 3 -12.13 -2.06 -7.15
CA LYS A 3 -11.15 -3.15 -7.06
C LYS A 3 -9.82 -2.70 -7.65
N SER A 4 -8.71 -3.14 -7.07
CA SER A 4 -7.37 -2.85 -7.59
C SER A 4 -7.16 -3.51 -8.95
N LYS A 5 -6.32 -2.92 -9.82
CA LYS A 5 -5.98 -3.49 -11.14
C LYS A 5 -5.49 -4.94 -11.04
N ALA A 6 -4.71 -5.24 -9.99
CA ALA A 6 -4.23 -6.60 -9.72
C ALA A 6 -5.38 -7.57 -9.38
N GLU A 7 -6.35 -7.12 -8.59
CA GLU A 7 -7.53 -7.91 -8.22
C GLU A 7 -8.45 -8.17 -9.43
N ILE A 8 -8.64 -7.15 -10.28
CA ILE A 8 -9.40 -7.30 -11.54
C ILE A 8 -8.74 -8.32 -12.45
N GLN A 9 -7.41 -8.27 -12.59
CA GLN A 9 -6.66 -9.23 -13.40
C GLN A 9 -6.70 -10.64 -12.82
N LYS A 10 -6.65 -10.78 -11.48
CA LYS A 10 -6.77 -12.07 -10.80
C LYS A 10 -8.13 -12.71 -11.09
N ALA A 11 -9.21 -11.97 -10.88
CA ALA A 11 -10.56 -12.43 -11.16
C ALA A 11 -10.81 -12.75 -12.66
N TYR A 12 -10.13 -12.05 -13.57
CA TYR A 12 -10.16 -12.38 -14.99
C TYR A 12 -9.49 -13.74 -15.28
N ARG A 13 -8.30 -13.99 -14.72
CA ARG A 13 -7.59 -15.26 -14.88
C ARG A 13 -8.36 -16.43 -14.30
N GLU A 14 -8.99 -16.24 -13.13
CA GLU A 14 -9.82 -17.27 -12.49
C GLU A 14 -11.04 -17.64 -13.35
N ARG A 15 -11.76 -16.64 -13.90
CA ARG A 15 -12.87 -16.89 -14.85
C ARG A 15 -12.42 -17.60 -16.12
N LYS A 16 -11.27 -17.21 -16.67
CA LYS A 16 -10.68 -17.87 -17.86
C LYS A 16 -10.26 -19.30 -17.55
N LYS A 17 -9.65 -19.55 -16.39
CA LYS A 17 -9.28 -20.88 -15.92
C LYS A 17 -10.50 -21.79 -15.73
N GLN A 18 -11.62 -21.25 -15.21
CA GLN A 18 -12.87 -22.01 -15.10
C GLN A 18 -13.49 -22.32 -16.47
N LYS A 19 -13.43 -21.39 -17.42
CA LYS A 19 -14.03 -21.56 -18.75
C LYS A 19 -13.24 -22.49 -19.68
N GLU A 20 -11.92 -22.38 -19.67
CA GLU A 20 -11.03 -23.09 -20.60
C GLU A 20 -10.31 -24.30 -19.94
N GLY A 21 -10.39 -24.42 -18.60
CA GLY A 21 -9.89 -25.56 -17.85
C GLY A 21 -8.43 -25.90 -18.14
N GLU A 22 -8.20 -27.10 -18.65
CA GLU A 22 -6.87 -27.65 -18.95
C GLU A 22 -6.16 -26.92 -20.08
N ALA A 23 -6.89 -26.43 -21.08
CA ALA A 23 -6.31 -25.69 -22.20
C ALA A 23 -5.66 -24.37 -21.72
N TYR A 24 -6.28 -23.71 -20.73
CA TYR A 24 -5.71 -22.53 -20.09
C TYR A 24 -4.46 -22.87 -19.29
N LEU A 25 -4.48 -23.98 -18.54
CA LEU A 25 -3.31 -24.44 -17.79
C LEU A 25 -2.14 -24.80 -18.71
N LYS A 26 -2.39 -25.42 -19.86
CA LYS A 26 -1.35 -25.73 -20.87
C LYS A 26 -0.71 -24.46 -21.41
N LYS A 27 -1.52 -23.49 -21.85
CA LYS A 27 -1.03 -22.16 -22.31
C LYS A 27 -0.24 -21.43 -21.23
N GLU A 28 -0.67 -21.52 -19.97
CA GLU A 28 0.03 -20.88 -18.85
C GLU A 28 1.36 -21.57 -18.54
N ARG A 29 1.44 -22.91 -18.63
CA ARG A 29 2.70 -23.65 -18.52
C ARG A 29 3.67 -23.27 -19.64
N GLU A 30 3.21 -23.20 -20.88
CA GLU A 30 4.01 -22.78 -22.04
C GLU A 30 4.50 -21.33 -21.88
N ARG A 31 3.62 -20.43 -21.44
CA ARG A 31 3.97 -19.04 -21.15
C ARG A 31 5.04 -18.94 -20.08
N VAL A 32 4.88 -19.66 -18.97
CA VAL A 32 5.85 -19.68 -17.87
C VAL A 32 7.18 -20.28 -18.34
N LYS A 33 7.16 -21.36 -19.13
CA LYS A 33 8.35 -21.99 -19.72
C LYS A 33 9.12 -21.02 -20.62
N GLY A 34 8.44 -20.14 -21.36
CA GLY A 34 9.09 -19.11 -22.18
C GLY A 34 9.89 -18.06 -21.39
N TYR A 35 9.52 -17.79 -20.13
CA TYR A 35 10.23 -16.83 -19.27
C TYR A 35 11.13 -17.49 -18.23
N TYR A 36 10.89 -18.76 -17.92
CA TYR A 36 11.64 -19.52 -16.95
C TYR A 36 12.84 -20.16 -17.62
N VAL A 37 14.02 -19.60 -17.34
CA VAL A 37 15.30 -20.23 -17.67
C VAL A 37 15.88 -20.75 -16.35
N PRO A 38 16.01 -22.09 -16.19
CA PRO A 38 16.72 -22.71 -15.08
C PRO A 38 18.06 -22.03 -14.83
N ILE A 39 18.48 -21.95 -13.56
CA ILE A 39 19.70 -21.23 -13.20
C ILE A 39 20.93 -21.90 -13.83
N GLU A 40 20.91 -23.22 -13.94
CA GLU A 40 21.96 -24.05 -14.55
C GLU A 40 22.12 -23.80 -16.05
N GLU A 41 21.03 -23.54 -16.76
CA GLU A 41 21.03 -23.24 -18.19
C GLU A 41 21.44 -21.80 -18.53
N LYS A 42 21.65 -20.94 -17.52
CA LYS A 42 22.09 -19.57 -17.77
C LYS A 42 23.58 -19.54 -18.09
N PRO A 43 23.99 -19.08 -19.28
CA PRO A 43 25.40 -18.96 -19.61
C PRO A 43 26.08 -18.01 -18.64
N GLN A 44 27.20 -18.44 -18.05
CA GLN A 44 28.00 -17.64 -17.12
C GLN A 44 28.37 -16.28 -17.70
N ARG A 45 28.58 -16.20 -19.03
CA ARG A 45 28.79 -14.97 -19.80
C ARG A 45 27.65 -13.96 -19.62
N LYS A 46 26.39 -14.38 -19.78
CA LYS A 46 25.21 -13.50 -19.61
C LYS A 46 25.03 -13.06 -18.16
N ALA A 47 25.36 -13.92 -17.20
CA ALA A 47 25.36 -13.56 -15.78
C ALA A 47 26.41 -12.47 -15.47
N ASN A 48 27.62 -12.61 -16.02
CA ASN A 48 28.69 -11.63 -15.88
C ASN A 48 28.35 -10.30 -16.55
N GLU A 49 27.74 -10.29 -17.73
CA GLU A 49 27.26 -9.07 -18.40
C GLU A 49 26.22 -8.34 -17.56
N ARG A 50 25.25 -9.07 -16.97
CA ARG A 50 24.27 -8.48 -16.05
C ARG A 50 24.95 -7.86 -14.82
N ARG A 51 25.91 -8.56 -14.21
CA ARG A 51 26.69 -8.05 -13.07
C ARG A 51 27.45 -6.77 -13.46
N LYS A 52 28.08 -6.73 -14.63
CA LYS A 52 28.77 -5.53 -15.15
C LYS A 52 27.80 -4.35 -15.30
N LYS A 53 26.64 -4.56 -15.96
CA LYS A 53 25.61 -3.52 -16.11
C LYS A 53 25.10 -2.98 -14.77
N VAL A 54 24.87 -3.86 -13.79
CA VAL A 54 24.44 -3.45 -12.45
C VAL A 54 25.53 -2.66 -11.74
N ARG A 55 26.80 -3.09 -11.80
CA ARG A 55 27.93 -2.35 -11.22
C ARG A 55 28.06 -0.96 -11.82
N GLU A 56 27.94 -0.84 -13.14
CA GLU A 56 28.01 0.43 -13.84
C GLU A 56 26.85 1.35 -13.46
N TRP A 57 25.62 0.83 -13.41
CA TRP A 57 24.45 1.58 -12.96
C TRP A 57 24.60 2.09 -11.52
N VAL A 58 25.09 1.24 -10.61
CA VAL A 58 25.38 1.64 -9.22
C VAL A 58 26.47 2.70 -9.16
N ARG A 59 27.53 2.57 -9.97
CA ARG A 59 28.60 3.57 -10.06
C ARG A 59 28.05 4.93 -10.50
N GLN A 60 27.25 4.96 -11.57
CA GLN A 60 26.60 6.18 -12.08
C GLN A 60 25.65 6.78 -11.03
N HIS A 61 24.86 5.95 -10.35
CA HIS A 61 23.98 6.42 -9.28
C HIS A 61 24.76 7.05 -8.12
N ARG A 62 25.88 6.44 -7.69
CA ARG A 62 26.74 6.99 -6.63
C ARG A 62 27.38 8.31 -7.05
N LEU A 63 27.87 8.41 -8.28
CA LEU A 63 28.42 9.65 -8.85
C LEU A 63 27.38 10.77 -8.88
N LYS A 64 26.18 10.47 -9.39
CA LYS A 64 25.07 11.42 -9.41
C LYS A 64 24.69 11.89 -8.01
N LYS A 65 24.63 10.98 -7.03
CA LYS A 65 24.35 11.32 -5.64
C LYS A 65 25.43 12.23 -5.04
N LYS A 66 26.71 11.92 -5.28
CA LYS A 66 27.84 12.79 -4.86
C LYS A 66 27.77 14.18 -5.48
N ASN A 67 27.43 14.27 -6.77
CA ASN A 67 27.33 15.57 -7.45
C ASN A 67 26.14 16.38 -6.93
N LEU A 68 24.99 15.74 -6.69
CA LEU A 68 23.83 16.38 -6.06
C LEU A 68 24.16 16.94 -4.67
N THR A 69 24.87 16.18 -3.83
CA THR A 69 25.28 16.67 -2.50
C THR A 69 26.24 17.84 -2.60
N LYS A 70 27.18 17.82 -3.55
CA LYS A 70 28.09 18.95 -3.79
C LYS A 70 27.34 20.20 -4.27
N THR A 71 26.39 20.07 -5.19
CA THR A 71 25.58 21.20 -5.65
C THR A 71 24.69 21.78 -4.56
N VAL A 72 24.14 20.93 -3.67
CA VAL A 72 23.34 21.40 -2.53
C VAL A 72 24.21 22.16 -1.53
N ALA A 73 25.43 21.69 -1.26
CA ALA A 73 26.38 22.39 -0.40
C ALA A 73 26.75 23.77 -0.98
N ASN A 74 27.09 23.84 -2.27
CA ASN A 74 27.43 25.11 -2.93
C ASN A 74 26.26 26.10 -2.95
N ASN A 75 25.02 25.63 -3.19
CA ASN A 75 23.85 26.49 -3.17
C ASN A 75 23.52 27.00 -1.75
N LEU A 76 23.79 26.20 -0.71
CA LEU A 76 23.60 26.61 0.68
C LEU A 76 24.57 27.72 1.08
N GLU A 77 25.82 27.65 0.63
CA GLU A 77 26.81 28.72 0.85
C GLU A 77 26.43 30.02 0.14
N GLN A 78 25.93 29.94 -1.10
CA GLN A 78 25.43 31.11 -1.83
C GLN A 78 24.21 31.76 -1.17
N THR A 79 23.30 30.99 -0.57
CA THR A 79 22.16 31.56 0.17
C THR A 79 22.58 32.25 1.47
N LYS A 80 23.66 31.80 2.12
CA LYS A 80 24.18 32.44 3.33
C LYS A 80 24.85 33.79 3.02
N THR A 81 25.55 33.90 1.90
CA THR A 81 26.16 35.17 1.49
C THR A 81 25.13 36.22 1.04
N VAL A 82 24.02 35.80 0.41
CA VAL A 82 22.94 36.73 0.01
C VAL A 82 22.15 37.24 1.22
N ALA A 83 21.93 36.41 2.25
CA ALA A 83 21.27 36.84 3.49
C ALA A 83 22.10 37.90 4.24
N ASN A 84 23.43 37.75 4.31
CA ASN A 84 24.30 38.74 4.95
C ASN A 84 24.37 40.07 4.18
N ASN A 85 24.17 40.06 2.85
CA ASN A 85 24.15 41.29 2.05
C ASN A 85 22.80 42.03 2.12
N LEU A 86 21.71 41.37 2.53
CA LEU A 86 20.39 42.00 2.64
C LEU A 86 20.24 42.80 3.94
N GLU A 87 20.95 42.44 5.00
CA GLU A 87 21.00 43.21 6.25
C GLU A 87 21.87 44.48 6.15
N GLN A 88 22.69 44.61 5.09
CA GLN A 88 23.56 45.77 4.89
C GLN A 88 22.97 46.84 3.93
N CYS A 89 21.80 46.58 3.33
CA CYS A 89 21.16 47.49 2.37
C CYS A 89 19.84 48.11 2.85
N SER A 90 19.44 47.93 4.11
CA SER A 90 18.19 48.51 4.65
C SER A 90 18.33 49.92 5.24
N GLU A 91 19.49 50.58 5.12
CA GLU A 91 19.73 51.89 5.75
C GLU A 91 20.06 53.05 4.80
N ILE A 92 20.01 52.88 3.47
CA ILE A 92 20.32 53.99 2.55
C ILE A 92 19.24 54.17 1.47
N SER A 93 18.70 55.40 1.48
CA SER A 93 18.00 56.11 0.41
C SER A 93 16.51 55.83 0.17
N SER A 94 15.71 56.50 1.00
CA SER A 94 14.76 57.49 0.50
C SER A 94 15.43 58.51 -0.44
N SER A 95 15.14 58.49 -1.75
CA SER A 95 14.89 59.70 -2.57
C SER A 95 14.55 59.39 -4.03
N SER A 96 13.71 60.29 -4.56
CA SER A 96 13.52 60.69 -5.96
C SER A 96 12.58 59.90 -6.88
N ASP A 97 11.55 60.65 -7.27
CA ASP A 97 10.63 60.50 -8.37
C ASP A 97 11.33 60.30 -9.73
N VAL A 98 10.62 59.70 -10.69
CA VAL A 98 10.29 60.20 -12.04
C VAL A 98 9.77 59.00 -12.85
N THR A 99 8.45 58.90 -13.03
CA THR A 99 7.88 58.08 -14.10
C THR A 99 7.19 58.98 -15.12
N SER A 100 7.91 59.30 -16.17
CA SER A 100 7.42 59.95 -17.38
C SER A 100 6.40 59.05 -18.07
N THR A 101 5.16 59.49 -18.16
CA THR A 101 4.09 58.86 -18.94
C THR A 101 4.28 59.15 -20.42
N VAL A 102 4.94 58.25 -21.15
CA VAL A 102 4.95 58.29 -22.62
C VAL A 102 3.68 57.62 -23.13
N ASN A 103 2.71 58.45 -23.51
CA ASN A 103 1.54 58.08 -24.30
C ASN A 103 1.99 57.59 -25.68
N ILE A 104 2.05 56.28 -25.88
CA ILE A 104 2.21 55.69 -27.21
C ILE A 104 0.81 55.41 -27.75
N VAL A 105 0.39 56.27 -28.68
CA VAL A 105 -0.79 56.07 -29.53
C VAL A 105 -0.63 54.74 -30.27
N THR A 106 -1.45 53.75 -29.94
CA THR A 106 -1.45 52.45 -30.63
C THR A 106 -2.28 52.56 -31.90
N GLU A 107 -1.66 52.86 -33.04
CA GLU A 107 -2.20 52.43 -34.33
C GLU A 107 -2.03 50.92 -34.45
N GLN A 108 -3.11 50.18 -34.26
CA GLN A 108 -3.11 48.73 -34.40
C GLN A 108 -3.08 48.34 -35.88
N LEU A 109 -1.93 47.90 -36.37
CA LEU A 109 -1.78 47.28 -37.68
C LEU A 109 -2.46 45.89 -37.67
N ILE A 110 -3.70 45.79 -38.18
CA ILE A 110 -4.42 44.52 -38.29
C ILE A 110 -3.92 43.76 -39.53
N VAL A 111 -2.92 42.90 -39.36
CA VAL A 111 -2.47 41.97 -40.40
C VAL A 111 -3.41 40.75 -40.42
N LYS A 112 -4.21 40.64 -41.49
CA LYS A 112 -5.14 39.52 -41.71
C LYS A 112 -4.36 38.30 -42.21
N LEU A 113 -4.04 37.37 -41.32
CA LEU A 113 -3.38 36.11 -41.69
C LEU A 113 -4.38 35.15 -42.37
N PRO A 114 -3.99 34.43 -43.42
CA PRO A 114 -4.86 33.48 -44.11
C PRO A 114 -5.28 32.34 -43.16
N SER A 115 -6.58 32.03 -43.17
CA SER A 115 -7.18 30.97 -42.36
C SER A 115 -6.47 29.64 -42.58
N LEU A 116 -5.77 29.15 -41.55
CA LEU A 116 -5.08 27.88 -41.58
C LEU A 116 -6.10 26.76 -41.78
N ALA A 117 -6.21 26.31 -43.03
CA ALA A 117 -6.87 25.08 -43.42
C ALA A 117 -6.43 23.93 -42.49
N THR A 118 -7.41 23.13 -42.11
CA THR A 118 -7.42 22.05 -41.12
C THR A 118 -6.35 20.97 -41.40
N LYS A 119 -5.08 21.28 -41.15
CA LYS A 119 -4.01 20.27 -41.12
C LYS A 119 -4.21 19.38 -39.91
N LYS A 120 -4.36 18.07 -40.16
CA LYS A 120 -4.51 16.98 -39.19
C LYS A 120 -3.59 17.23 -37.98
N ARG A 121 -4.18 17.42 -36.80
CA ARG A 121 -3.49 17.65 -35.52
C ARG A 121 -2.52 16.49 -35.23
N THR A 122 -1.25 16.65 -35.57
CA THR A 122 -0.18 15.82 -35.03
C THR A 122 -0.19 16.00 -33.51
N ARG A 123 -0.39 14.91 -32.76
CA ARG A 123 -0.35 14.91 -31.28
C ARG A 123 0.85 15.72 -30.82
N THR A 124 0.62 16.88 -30.22
CA THR A 124 1.68 17.70 -29.66
C THR A 124 2.36 16.87 -28.58
N ARG A 125 3.59 16.42 -28.89
CA ARG A 125 4.42 15.66 -27.96
C ARG A 125 4.64 16.58 -26.76
N VAL A 126 3.93 16.33 -25.67
CA VAL A 126 4.06 17.12 -24.44
C VAL A 126 5.53 17.17 -24.06
N ASN A 127 6.08 18.39 -23.95
CA ASN A 127 7.48 18.61 -23.62
C ASN A 127 7.86 17.74 -22.41
N ARG A 128 8.99 17.03 -22.53
CA ARG A 128 9.45 16.07 -21.52
C ARG A 128 9.52 16.70 -20.11
N ALA A 129 9.86 17.99 -20.03
CA ALA A 129 9.81 18.79 -18.81
C ALA A 129 8.40 18.83 -18.21
N ASN A 130 7.38 19.19 -19.00
CA ASN A 130 5.98 19.24 -18.55
C ASN A 130 5.46 17.88 -18.09
N ALA A 131 5.86 16.80 -18.77
CA ALA A 131 5.52 15.44 -18.33
C ALA A 131 6.17 15.09 -16.97
N LYS A 132 7.40 15.54 -16.72
CA LYS A 132 8.08 15.37 -15.43
C LYS A 132 7.39 16.18 -14.34
N HIS A 133 7.04 17.44 -14.61
CA HIS A 133 6.32 18.30 -13.66
C HIS A 133 4.95 17.72 -13.29
N ARG A 134 4.20 17.19 -14.25
CA ARG A 134 2.92 16.51 -13.98
C ARG A 134 3.09 15.30 -13.06
N ARG A 135 4.15 14.50 -13.23
CA ARG A 135 4.46 13.37 -12.33
C ARG A 135 4.80 13.85 -10.92
N THR A 136 5.63 14.88 -10.79
CA THR A 136 5.96 15.42 -9.46
C THR A 136 4.75 16.00 -8.75
N ILE A 137 3.83 16.66 -9.48
CA ILE A 137 2.56 17.13 -8.91
C ILE A 137 1.74 15.95 -8.40
N ALA A 138 1.58 14.89 -9.21
CA ALA A 138 0.86 13.68 -8.80
C ALA A 138 1.48 13.01 -7.56
N ASP A 139 2.81 12.87 -7.52
CA ASP A 139 3.51 12.30 -6.36
C ASP A 139 3.32 13.16 -5.10
N LEU A 140 3.30 14.48 -5.23
CA LEU A 140 3.07 15.41 -4.12
C LEU A 140 1.61 15.37 -3.65
N THR A 141 0.65 15.26 -4.55
CA THR A 141 -0.76 15.10 -4.18
C THR A 141 -1.00 13.81 -3.42
N ASP A 142 -0.39 12.70 -3.84
CA ASP A 142 -0.49 11.41 -3.15
C ASP A 142 0.12 11.46 -1.74
N LYS A 143 1.28 12.14 -1.61
CA LYS A 143 1.92 12.35 -0.30
C LYS A 143 1.06 13.23 0.63
N ASN A 144 0.47 14.29 0.10
CA ASN A 144 -0.46 15.15 0.87
C ASN A 144 -1.69 14.36 1.31
N GLU A 145 -2.26 13.52 0.44
CA GLU A 145 -3.38 12.67 0.82
C GLU A 145 -3.00 11.68 1.94
N LEU A 146 -1.81 11.06 1.84
CA LEU A 146 -1.30 10.18 2.87
C LEU A 146 -1.11 10.90 4.21
N LEU A 147 -0.54 12.11 4.21
CA LEU A 147 -0.39 12.92 5.41
C LEU A 147 -1.75 13.27 6.03
N ASN A 148 -2.73 13.65 5.21
CA ASN A 148 -4.10 13.91 5.68
C ASN A 148 -4.74 12.68 6.32
N ARG A 149 -4.53 11.48 5.76
CA ARG A 149 -4.97 10.21 6.38
C ARG A 149 -4.30 9.97 7.74
N LYS A 150 -3.00 10.27 7.85
CA LYS A 150 -2.27 10.16 9.13
C LYS A 150 -2.81 11.15 10.17
N ILE A 151 -3.01 12.42 9.79
CA ILE A 151 -3.59 13.46 10.66
C ILE A 151 -4.97 13.01 11.17
N ARG A 152 -5.85 12.54 10.29
CA ARG A 152 -7.17 12.02 10.68
C ARG A 152 -7.08 10.86 11.68
N THR A 153 -6.11 9.97 11.48
CA THR A 153 -5.91 8.81 12.36
C THR A 153 -5.41 9.23 13.74
N VAL A 154 -4.43 10.15 13.78
CA VAL A 154 -3.89 10.71 15.03
C VAL A 154 -4.96 11.50 15.77
N SER A 155 -5.71 12.36 15.08
CA SER A 155 -6.83 13.13 15.66
C SER A 155 -7.90 12.20 16.27
N LYS A 156 -8.29 11.13 15.58
CA LYS A 156 -9.21 10.11 16.14
C LYS A 156 -8.65 9.44 17.39
N ARG A 157 -7.34 9.13 17.41
CA ARG A 157 -6.69 8.53 18.57
C ARG A 157 -6.66 9.50 19.76
N TYR A 158 -6.33 10.76 19.49
CA TYR A 158 -6.33 11.83 20.48
C TYR A 158 -7.74 12.03 21.09
N GLN A 159 -8.78 12.07 20.25
CA GLN A 159 -10.17 12.18 20.73
C GLN A 159 -10.58 11.01 21.63
N ARG A 160 -10.14 9.78 21.31
CA ARG A 160 -10.39 8.60 22.16
C ARG A 160 -9.68 8.69 23.51
N LEU A 161 -8.49 9.29 23.56
CA LEU A 161 -7.78 9.50 24.82
C LEU A 161 -8.49 10.55 25.67
N ILE A 162 -8.88 11.69 25.10
CA ILE A 162 -9.71 12.69 25.78
C ILE A 162 -10.98 12.07 26.34
N ASN A 163 -11.69 11.25 25.55
CA ASN A 163 -12.93 10.62 26.00
C ASN A 163 -12.67 9.59 27.12
N ARG A 164 -11.51 8.91 27.13
CA ARG A 164 -11.11 8.02 28.23
C ARG A 164 -10.80 8.81 29.48
N GLU A 165 -10.05 9.91 29.38
CA GLU A 165 -9.74 10.79 30.50
C GLU A 165 -11.01 11.39 31.13
N LYS A 166 -11.94 11.87 30.29
CA LYS A 166 -13.26 12.33 30.75
C LYS A 166 -14.02 11.23 31.48
N LYS A 167 -14.03 10.00 30.95
CA LYS A 167 -14.68 8.85 31.59
C LYS A 167 -14.03 8.51 32.95
N THR A 168 -12.71 8.51 33.03
CA THR A 168 -12.01 8.27 34.32
C THR A 168 -12.28 9.39 35.32
N GLN A 169 -12.30 10.65 34.89
CA GLN A 169 -12.63 11.79 35.76
C GLN A 169 -14.08 11.72 36.26
N THR A 170 -15.04 11.29 35.44
CA THR A 170 -16.42 11.08 35.89
C THR A 170 -16.56 9.97 36.92
N ILE A 171 -15.77 8.89 36.80
CA ILE A 171 -15.75 7.80 37.79
C ILE A 171 -15.15 8.28 39.12
N ILE A 172 -14.10 9.11 39.07
CA ILE A 172 -13.46 9.67 40.27
C ILE A 172 -14.37 10.68 40.97
N ARG A 173 -15.08 11.53 40.22
CA ARG A 173 -15.96 12.58 40.79
C ARG A 173 -17.27 12.04 41.36
N ASN A 174 -17.82 10.97 40.80
CA ASN A 174 -19.05 10.34 41.29
C ASN A 174 -18.79 8.85 41.59
N PRO A 175 -18.18 8.50 42.74
CA PRO A 175 -17.87 7.12 43.10
C PRO A 175 -19.09 6.29 43.53
N THR A 176 -20.28 6.88 43.67
CA THR A 176 -21.48 6.18 44.13
C THR A 176 -22.24 5.53 42.97
N THR A 177 -22.48 4.22 43.09
CA THR A 177 -23.32 3.33 42.25
C THR A 177 -22.69 2.73 40.97
N SER A 178 -21.69 1.85 41.12
CA SER A 178 -21.57 0.69 40.22
C SER A 178 -20.90 -0.52 40.87
N SER A 179 -21.24 -0.81 42.12
CA SER A 179 -21.16 -2.14 42.70
C SER A 179 -22.51 -2.85 42.54
N SER A 180 -22.95 -3.06 41.30
CA SER A 180 -24.04 -4.02 41.05
C SER A 180 -23.43 -5.41 40.93
N SER A 181 -23.82 -6.23 41.90
CA SER A 181 -23.37 -7.58 42.20
C SER A 181 -23.26 -8.51 40.97
N ARG A 182 -22.15 -9.24 40.89
CA ARG A 182 -22.13 -10.57 40.25
C ARG A 182 -21.82 -11.63 41.31
N ASN A 183 -22.78 -11.80 42.21
CA ASN A 183 -22.99 -13.09 42.87
C ASN A 183 -24.35 -13.57 42.38
N SER A 184 -24.34 -14.37 41.31
CA SER A 184 -25.49 -15.14 40.87
C SER A 184 -25.11 -16.61 41.02
N PRO A 185 -25.88 -17.42 41.76
CA PRO A 185 -25.60 -18.83 41.93
C PRO A 185 -25.78 -19.56 40.60
N SER A 186 -24.96 -20.59 40.42
CA SER A 186 -24.96 -21.55 39.34
C SER A 186 -26.37 -22.00 38.93
N THR A 187 -26.85 -21.48 37.80
CA THR A 187 -27.84 -22.15 36.97
C THR A 187 -27.17 -22.44 35.64
N SER A 188 -27.16 -23.70 35.25
CA SER A 188 -26.56 -24.27 34.04
C SER A 188 -27.29 -23.82 32.77
N THR A 189 -27.41 -22.52 32.57
CA THR A 189 -27.91 -21.96 31.32
C THR A 189 -26.77 -22.04 30.32
N SER A 190 -27.00 -22.75 29.22
CA SER A 190 -26.06 -22.92 28.11
C SER A 190 -25.77 -21.58 27.44
N ILE A 191 -24.89 -20.78 28.04
CA ILE A 191 -24.42 -19.53 27.44
C ILE A 191 -23.79 -19.92 26.11
N ALA A 192 -24.38 -19.44 25.01
CA ALA A 192 -23.90 -19.70 23.67
C ALA A 192 -22.46 -19.19 23.53
N LEU A 193 -21.49 -20.06 23.78
CA LEU A 193 -20.08 -19.75 23.67
C LEU A 193 -19.78 -19.41 22.21
N THR A 194 -19.06 -18.31 22.00
CA THR A 194 -18.51 -18.00 20.69
C THR A 194 -17.63 -19.16 20.22
N PRO A 195 -17.54 -19.45 18.91
CA PRO A 195 -16.77 -20.58 18.40
C PRO A 195 -15.35 -20.67 19.00
N ARG A 196 -14.69 -19.51 19.12
CA ARG A 196 -13.37 -19.39 19.75
C ARG A 196 -13.35 -19.83 21.21
N LYS A 197 -14.36 -19.49 22.00
CA LYS A 197 -14.42 -19.88 23.43
C LYS A 197 -14.69 -21.38 23.57
N ARG A 198 -15.47 -21.99 22.67
CA ARG A 198 -15.68 -23.45 22.63
C ARG A 198 -14.36 -24.18 22.34
N THR A 199 -13.61 -23.74 21.33
CA THR A 199 -12.31 -24.34 21.01
C THR A 199 -11.32 -24.23 22.17
N ILE A 200 -11.29 -23.10 22.87
CA ILE A 200 -10.43 -22.93 24.05
C ILE A 200 -10.83 -23.87 25.19
N GLN A 201 -12.13 -24.14 25.34
CA GLN A 201 -12.64 -25.07 26.35
C GLN A 201 -12.27 -26.52 25.99
N GLU A 202 -12.47 -26.94 24.75
CA GLU A 202 -12.06 -28.27 24.25
C GLU A 202 -10.55 -28.51 24.46
N ILE A 203 -9.70 -27.51 24.14
CA ILE A 203 -8.25 -27.59 24.37
C ILE A 203 -7.92 -27.79 25.86
N ARG A 204 -8.68 -27.15 26.75
CA ARG A 204 -8.47 -27.26 28.21
C ARG A 204 -8.96 -28.60 28.75
N GLU A 205 -10.05 -29.15 28.20
CA GLU A 205 -10.55 -30.49 28.53
C GLU A 205 -9.54 -31.58 28.13
N GLU A 206 -8.78 -31.36 27.04
CA GLU A 206 -7.64 -32.22 26.65
C GLU A 206 -6.37 -32.00 27.49
N GLY A 207 -6.40 -31.17 28.53
CA GLY A 207 -5.25 -30.88 29.40
C GLY A 207 -4.15 -30.05 28.74
N LEU A 208 -4.41 -29.48 27.56
CA LEU A 208 -3.45 -28.65 26.82
C LEU A 208 -3.63 -27.17 27.15
N THR A 209 -2.51 -26.43 27.16
CA THR A 209 -2.58 -24.97 27.24
C THR A 209 -2.81 -24.37 25.85
N PRO A 210 -3.71 -23.38 25.67
CA PRO A 210 -4.02 -22.79 24.36
C PRO A 210 -2.81 -22.28 23.57
N HIS A 211 -1.70 -22.00 24.26
CA HIS A 211 -0.47 -21.48 23.69
C HIS A 211 0.54 -22.56 23.28
N LYS A 212 0.34 -23.83 23.66
CA LYS A 212 1.25 -24.95 23.36
C LYS A 212 0.54 -26.12 22.66
N VAL A 213 -0.49 -25.85 21.87
CA VAL A 213 -1.20 -26.90 21.12
C VAL A 213 -0.36 -27.29 19.88
N PRO A 214 0.01 -28.58 19.73
CA PRO A 214 0.67 -29.07 18.51
C PRO A 214 -0.15 -28.73 17.25
N LYS A 215 0.52 -28.34 16.16
CA LYS A 215 -0.15 -27.93 14.90
C LYS A 215 -1.17 -28.97 14.40
N LYS A 216 -0.86 -30.26 14.54
CA LYS A 216 -1.75 -31.37 14.15
C LYS A 216 -3.11 -31.34 14.88
N ILE A 217 -3.15 -30.86 16.12
CA ILE A 217 -4.37 -30.74 16.93
C ILE A 217 -5.10 -29.42 16.62
N GLN A 218 -4.36 -28.32 16.40
CA GLN A 218 -4.96 -27.06 15.95
C GLN A 218 -5.71 -27.21 14.62
N GLU A 219 -5.14 -27.95 13.67
CA GLU A 219 -5.79 -28.23 12.37
C GLU A 219 -7.06 -29.07 12.54
N LYS A 220 -7.10 -30.07 13.42
CA LYS A 220 -8.33 -30.83 13.72
C LYS A 220 -9.43 -29.95 14.35
N LEU A 221 -9.07 -29.13 15.33
CA LEU A 221 -10.04 -28.31 16.09
C LEU A 221 -10.57 -27.11 15.31
N LEU A 222 -9.76 -26.50 14.42
CA LEU A 222 -10.19 -25.37 13.59
C LEU A 222 -11.02 -25.80 12.38
N PHE A 223 -10.83 -27.02 11.85
CA PHE A 223 -11.50 -27.45 10.62
C PHE A 223 -12.78 -28.26 10.83
N CYS A 224 -12.97 -28.96 11.97
CA CYS A 224 -14.11 -29.87 12.13
C CYS A 224 -15.48 -29.22 12.35
N LYS A 225 -15.60 -27.94 12.71
CA LYS A 225 -16.91 -27.32 13.01
C LYS A 225 -17.29 -26.13 12.12
N CYS A 226 -16.38 -25.61 11.31
CA CYS A 226 -16.68 -24.51 10.38
C CYS A 226 -17.30 -24.99 9.05
N TYR A 227 -17.11 -26.26 8.68
CA TYR A 227 -17.66 -26.83 7.45
C TYR A 227 -18.97 -27.62 7.62
N ASN A 228 -19.33 -28.04 8.84
CA ASN A 228 -20.49 -28.92 9.07
C ASN A 228 -21.85 -28.19 9.11
N ARG A 229 -22.04 -27.11 8.33
CA ARG A 229 -23.35 -26.43 8.29
C ARG A 229 -24.13 -26.54 7.01
N ARG A 230 -23.62 -27.17 5.94
CA ARG A 230 -24.43 -27.51 4.76
C ARG A 230 -23.92 -28.78 4.08
N ASP A 231 -24.86 -29.72 3.93
CA ASP A 231 -24.96 -30.73 2.89
C ASP A 231 -24.25 -32.09 3.05
N ARG A 232 -25.08 -33.08 3.43
CA ARG A 232 -25.22 -34.46 2.92
C ARG A 232 -23.96 -35.18 2.41
N GLY A 233 -23.60 -36.25 3.12
CA GLY A 233 -22.67 -37.29 2.66
C GLY A 233 -21.60 -37.59 3.69
N CYS A 234 -21.94 -38.32 4.75
CA CYS A 234 -20.95 -38.83 5.70
C CYS A 234 -20.10 -39.90 5.00
N LEU A 235 -18.94 -39.52 4.50
CA LEU A 235 -17.84 -40.47 4.33
C LEU A 235 -17.22 -40.67 5.72
N GLU A 236 -17.56 -41.80 6.33
CA GLU A 236 -16.92 -42.30 7.54
C GLU A 236 -15.47 -42.67 7.17
N ILE A 237 -14.53 -41.75 7.36
CA ILE A 237 -13.11 -42.02 7.10
C ILE A 237 -12.57 -42.84 8.28
N LYS A 238 -12.67 -44.17 8.18
CA LYS A 238 -11.88 -45.09 9.01
C LYS A 238 -10.45 -45.15 8.47
N TRP A 239 -9.53 -44.49 9.15
CA TRP A 239 -8.09 -44.71 8.93
C TRP A 239 -7.66 -45.97 9.66
N VAL A 240 -7.42 -47.04 8.91
CA VAL A 240 -6.66 -48.21 9.38
C VAL A 240 -5.18 -47.87 9.27
N GLU A 241 -4.46 -47.95 10.38
CA GLU A 241 -3.02 -47.70 10.40
C GLU A 241 -2.29 -48.70 9.49
N GLY A 242 -1.53 -48.18 8.51
CA GLY A 242 -0.43 -48.95 7.91
C GLY A 242 -0.43 -49.24 6.42
N LYS A 243 -1.30 -48.66 5.56
CA LYS A 243 -1.17 -48.83 4.09
C LYS A 243 -1.41 -47.55 3.30
N THR A 244 -0.37 -47.08 2.61
CA THR A 244 -0.41 -46.02 1.60
C THR A 244 -0.88 -46.59 0.25
N ARG A 245 -2.16 -46.95 0.12
CA ARG A 245 -2.81 -47.06 -1.20
C ARG A 245 -4.26 -46.61 -1.10
N PHE A 246 -4.60 -45.67 -1.96
CA PHE A 246 -5.96 -45.20 -2.22
C PHE A 246 -6.59 -46.22 -3.17
N GLU A 247 -7.55 -47.01 -2.70
CA GLU A 247 -8.47 -47.72 -3.57
C GLU A 247 -9.83 -47.04 -3.45
N GLU A 248 -10.25 -46.42 -4.55
CA GLU A 248 -11.60 -45.90 -4.72
C GLU A 248 -12.50 -47.10 -5.02
N ASN A 249 -13.42 -47.41 -4.10
CA ASN A 249 -14.57 -48.25 -4.43
C ASN A 249 -15.81 -47.36 -4.52
N CYS A 250 -16.57 -47.56 -5.60
CA CYS A 250 -17.86 -46.93 -5.90
C CYS A 250 -18.92 -47.20 -4.84
#